data_AF-A0A1I4JTS6-F1
#
_entry.id   AF-A0A1I4JTS6-F1
#
_cell.length_a   1.000
_cell.length_b   1.000
_cell.length_c   1.000
_cell.angle_alpha   90.00
_cell.angle_beta   90.00
_cell.angle_gamma   90.00
#
_symmetry.space_group_name_H-M   'P 1'
#
loop_
_entity.id
_entity.type
_entity.pdbx_description
1 polymer ?
#
loop_
_entity_poly.entity_id
_entity_poly.type
_entity_poly.pdbx_seq_one_letter_code
_entity_poly.pdbx_strand_id
1 'polypeptide(L)'
;MLDTKDALVEYSVRKGLRVRGWDHDRDPAPEDAWDQGRWPGSRDRGIDGCPEPISARLDSVLVARTVAACWHASAPAIERLRA
;
A
#
# COMPACT_ATOMS: atom_id res chain seq x y z
N MET A 1 -20.55 13.57 3.86
CA MET A 1 -19.47 13.65 2.84
C MET A 1 -18.24 12.80 3.18
N LEU A 2 -18.18 12.12 4.35
CA LEU A 2 -17.10 11.16 4.62
C LEU A 2 -17.18 9.93 3.71
N ASP A 3 -18.39 9.48 3.38
CA ASP A 3 -18.61 8.29 2.55
C ASP A 3 -18.11 8.47 1.10
N THR A 4 -18.17 9.70 0.57
CA THR A 4 -17.65 10.01 -0.77
C THR A 4 -16.13 9.88 -0.82
N LYS A 5 -15.43 10.30 0.23
CA LYS A 5 -13.98 10.15 0.35
C LYS A 5 -13.60 8.68 0.41
N ASP A 6 -14.25 7.92 1.28
CA ASP A 6 -13.98 6.49 1.46
C ASP A 6 -14.21 5.73 0.14
N ALA A 7 -15.35 5.99 -0.53
CA ALA A 7 -15.67 5.39 -1.83
C ALA A 7 -14.66 5.78 -2.94
N LEU A 8 -14.22 7.04 -2.97
CA LEU A 8 -13.24 7.51 -3.96
C LEU A 8 -11.87 6.87 -3.75
N VAL A 9 -11.41 6.77 -2.50
CA VAL A 9 -10.14 6.13 -2.16
C VAL A 9 -10.22 4.64 -2.51
N GLU A 10 -11.29 3.96 -2.12
CA GLU A 10 -11.48 2.54 -2.41
C GLU A 10 -11.47 2.26 -3.92
N TYR A 11 -12.24 3.04 -4.69
CA TYR A 11 -12.26 2.95 -6.15
C TYR A 11 -10.87 3.15 -6.75
N SER A 12 -10.14 4.15 -6.25
CA SER A 12 -8.79 4.48 -6.73
C SER A 12 -7.79 3.36 -6.45
N VAL A 13 -7.85 2.74 -5.26
CA VAL A 13 -7.02 1.58 -4.90
C VAL A 13 -7.33 0.39 -5.82
N ARG A 14 -8.62 0.03 -5.98
CA ARG A 14 -9.03 -1.07 -6.88
C ARG A 14 -8.61 -0.81 -8.33
N LYS A 15 -8.75 0.42 -8.83
CA LYS A 15 -8.30 0.80 -10.17
C LYS A 15 -6.77 0.72 -10.28
N GLY A 16 -6.04 1.21 -9.27
CA GLY A 16 -4.59 1.19 -9.23
C GLY A 16 -4.00 -0.23 -9.23
N LEU A 17 -4.63 -1.18 -8.54
CA LEU A 17 -4.24 -2.59 -8.60
C LEU A 17 -4.45 -3.17 -10.00
N ARG A 18 -5.64 -2.96 -10.59
CA ARG A 18 -5.96 -3.45 -11.94
C ARG A 18 -5.02 -2.92 -13.03
N VAL A 19 -4.73 -1.62 -13.02
CA VAL A 19 -3.84 -0.99 -14.01
C VAL A 19 -2.44 -1.58 -13.95
N ARG A 20 -1.97 -1.99 -12.77
CA ARG A 20 -0.67 -2.64 -12.58
C ARG A 20 -0.72 -4.16 -12.78
N GLY A 21 -1.90 -4.73 -13.05
CA GLY A 21 -2.12 -6.17 -13.09
C GLY A 21 -1.93 -6.85 -11.73
N TRP A 22 -2.11 -6.12 -10.62
CA TRP A 22 -1.93 -6.61 -9.24
C TRP A 22 -3.26 -7.02 -8.58
N ASP A 23 -4.33 -7.15 -9.36
CA ASP A 23 -5.68 -7.49 -8.89
C ASP A 23 -5.94 -9.00 -8.73
N HIS A 24 -4.87 -9.79 -8.68
CA HIS A 24 -4.90 -11.23 -8.41
C HIS A 24 -4.49 -11.54 -6.96
N ASP A 25 -4.76 -12.78 -6.53
CA ASP A 25 -4.32 -13.25 -5.22
C ASP A 25 -2.80 -13.46 -5.20
N ARG A 26 -2.19 -13.05 -4.09
CA ARG A 26 -0.75 -13.16 -3.81
C ARG A 26 -0.56 -13.77 -2.44
N ASP A 27 0.64 -14.29 -2.20
CA ASP A 27 1.03 -14.69 -0.85
C ASP A 27 0.88 -13.51 0.11
N PRO A 28 0.37 -13.73 1.32
CA PRO A 28 0.22 -12.69 2.32
C PRO A 28 1.54 -11.95 2.56
N ALA A 29 1.46 -10.63 2.77
CA ALA A 29 2.63 -9.88 3.23
C ALA A 29 3.00 -10.33 4.65
N PRO A 30 4.30 -10.37 4.98
CA PRO A 30 4.73 -10.65 6.36
C PRO A 30 4.36 -9.48 7.29
N GLU A 31 4.41 -9.70 8.61
CA GLU A 31 3.98 -8.71 9.60
C GLU A 31 4.75 -7.37 9.48
N ASP A 32 6.03 -7.42 9.11
CA ASP A 32 6.89 -6.26 8.90
C ASP A 32 6.44 -5.36 7.73
N ALA A 33 5.55 -5.85 6.84
CA ALA A 33 4.91 -5.01 5.82
C ALA A 33 3.81 -4.09 6.40
N TRP A 34 3.37 -4.32 7.63
CA TRP A 34 2.33 -3.53 8.31
C TRP A 34 2.91 -2.50 9.28
N ASP A 35 4.21 -2.53 9.52
CA ASP A 35 4.88 -1.60 10.42
C ASP A 35 4.70 -0.16 9.92
N GLN A 36 4.15 0.68 10.80
CA GLN A 36 3.97 2.10 10.53
C GLN A 36 5.33 2.80 10.62
N GLY A 37 6.02 2.86 9.49
CA GLY A 37 7.34 3.45 9.39
C GLY A 37 7.72 3.78 7.96
N ARG A 38 8.97 4.18 7.76
CA ARG A 38 9.50 4.45 6.42
C ARG A 38 9.54 3.16 5.62
N TRP A 39 8.76 3.09 4.53
CA TRP A 39 8.84 1.96 3.61
C TRP A 39 10.28 1.79 3.11
N PRO A 40 10.84 0.57 3.11
CA PRO A 40 12.22 0.37 2.66
C PRO A 40 12.40 0.88 1.23
N GLY A 41 13.38 1.75 1.01
CA GLY A 41 13.64 2.38 -0.28
C GLY A 41 12.95 3.73 -0.55
N SER A 42 12.07 4.24 0.34
CA SER A 42 11.43 5.55 0.19
C SER A 42 12.44 6.71 0.30
N ARG A 43 12.69 7.48 -0.76
CA ARG A 43 13.64 8.62 -0.73
C ARG A 43 13.09 9.85 -0.01
N ASP A 44 11.78 10.07 -0.07
CA ASP A 44 11.09 11.13 0.67
C ASP A 44 10.64 10.65 2.05
N ARG A 45 10.38 11.60 2.96
CA ARG A 45 10.16 11.43 4.43
C ARG A 45 8.94 10.58 4.84
N GLY A 46 8.54 9.57 4.07
CA GLY A 46 7.34 8.78 4.35
C GLY A 46 6.10 9.69 4.40
N ILE A 47 5.30 9.56 5.46
CA ILE A 47 4.11 10.39 5.70
C ILE A 47 4.46 11.89 5.78
N ASP A 48 5.68 12.26 6.21
CA ASP A 48 6.09 13.67 6.32
C ASP A 48 6.46 14.33 4.97
N GLY A 49 6.42 13.56 3.87
CA GLY A 49 6.56 14.08 2.50
C GLY A 49 5.23 14.45 1.84
N CYS A 50 4.10 13.99 2.40
CA CYS A 50 2.78 14.42 2.00
C CYS A 50 2.32 15.52 2.99
N PRO A 51 1.98 16.73 2.52
CA PRO A 51 1.66 17.84 3.42
C PRO A 51 0.43 17.58 4.29
N GLU A 52 -0.47 16.70 3.88
CA GLU A 52 -1.67 16.34 4.66
C GLU A 52 -1.99 14.83 4.55
N PRO A 53 -2.07 14.11 5.68
CA PRO A 53 -2.48 12.71 5.68
C PRO A 53 -3.99 12.59 5.46
N ILE A 54 -4.40 11.75 4.50
CA ILE A 54 -5.80 11.41 4.27
C ILE A 54 -6.08 10.02 4.85
N SER A 55 -6.95 9.95 5.85
CA SER A 55 -7.49 8.68 6.36
C SER A 55 -8.75 8.29 5.60
N ALA A 56 -8.94 7.01 5.31
CA ALA A 56 -10.16 6.47 4.70
C ALA A 56 -10.50 5.11 5.28
N ARG A 57 -11.79 4.78 5.33
CA ARG A 57 -12.24 3.42 5.67
C ARG A 57 -12.26 2.59 4.39
N LEU A 58 -11.60 1.44 4.44
CA LEU A 58 -11.49 0.53 3.30
C LEU A 58 -11.86 -0.89 3.73
N ASP A 59 -12.38 -1.66 2.78
CA ASP A 59 -12.53 -3.10 2.93
C ASP A 59 -11.20 -3.77 3.32
N SER A 60 -11.23 -4.59 4.37
CA SER A 60 -10.02 -5.20 4.94
C SER A 60 -9.33 -6.16 3.97
N VAL A 61 -10.09 -6.84 3.11
CA VAL A 61 -9.52 -7.73 2.08
C VAL A 61 -8.77 -6.92 1.03
N LEU A 62 -9.33 -5.78 0.61
CA LEU A 62 -8.66 -4.85 -0.28
C LEU A 62 -7.37 -4.29 0.34
N VAL A 63 -7.38 -3.94 1.63
CA VAL A 63 -6.19 -3.47 2.34
C VAL A 63 -5.11 -4.56 2.34
N ALA A 64 -5.43 -5.78 2.76
CA ALA A 64 -4.49 -6.88 2.81
C ALA A 64 -3.88 -7.20 1.43
N ARG A 65 -4.71 -7.22 0.38
CA ARG A 65 -4.24 -7.39 -1.00
C ARG A 65 -3.31 -6.27 -1.44
N THR A 66 -3.64 -5.03 -1.10
CA THR A 66 -2.81 -3.86 -1.44
C THR A 66 -1.44 -3.93 -0.77
N VAL A 67 -1.40 -4.27 0.53
CA VAL A 67 -0.16 -4.43 1.28
C VAL A 67 0.69 -5.58 0.69
N ALA A 68 0.08 -6.73 0.38
CA ALA A 68 0.75 -7.84 -0.29
C ALA A 68 1.32 -7.42 -1.66
N ALA A 69 0.54 -6.71 -2.48
CA ALA A 69 1.00 -6.24 -3.78
C ALA A 69 2.22 -5.30 -3.65
N CYS A 70 2.17 -4.36 -2.70
CA CYS A 70 3.27 -3.44 -2.41
C CYS A 70 4.52 -4.18 -1.89
N TRP A 71 4.36 -5.16 -1.00
CA TRP A 71 5.46 -5.96 -0.48
C TRP A 71 6.17 -6.71 -1.61
N HIS A 72 5.45 -7.51 -2.39
CA HIS A 72 6.03 -8.30 -3.48
C HIS A 72 6.68 -7.43 -4.55
N ALA A 73 6.14 -6.25 -4.83
CA ALA A 73 6.79 -5.29 -5.73
C ALA A 73 8.10 -4.71 -5.16
N SER A 74 8.20 -4.60 -3.84
CA SER A 74 9.35 -4.02 -3.13
C SER A 74 10.37 -5.04 -2.66
N ALA A 75 10.00 -6.32 -2.52
CA ALA A 75 10.84 -7.38 -1.95
C ALA A 75 12.24 -7.47 -2.59
N PRO A 76 12.39 -7.42 -3.94
CA PRO A 76 13.72 -7.44 -4.55
C PRO A 76 14.58 -6.21 -4.22
N ALA A 77 13.97 -5.08 -3.90
CA ALA A 77 14.70 -3.88 -3.46
C ALA A 77 15.06 -3.96 -1.96
N ILE A 78 14.14 -4.48 -1.14
CA ILE A 78 14.35 -4.73 0.30
C ILE A 78 15.54 -5.67 0.50
N GLU A 79 15.58 -6.79 -0.22
CA GLU A 79 16.65 -7.77 -0.15
C GLU A 79 18.02 -7.15 -0.48
N ARG A 80 18.09 -6.30 -1.52
CA ARG A 80 19.33 -5.58 -1.87
C ARG A 80 19.77 -4.55 -0.85
N LEU A 81 18.85 -3.98 -0.08
CA LEU A 81 19.16 -3.01 0.98
C LEU A 81 19.59 -3.68 2.28
N ARG A 82 19.23 -4.96 2.48
CA ARG A 82 19.58 -5.75 3.67
C ARG A 82 20.90 -6.53 3.51
N ALA A 83 21.41 -6.66 2.28
CA ALA A 83 22.70 -7.28 1.94
C ALA A 83 23.86 -6.31 2.13
#